data_AF-A0A4R7PZB6-F1
#
_entry.id   AF-A0A4R7PZB6-F1
#
_cell.length_a   1.000
_cell.length_b   1.000
_cell.length_c   1.000
_cell.angle_alpha   90.00
_cell.angle_beta   90.00
_cell.angle_gamma   90.00
#
_symmetry.space_group_name_H-M   'P 1'
#
loop_
_entity.id
_entity.type
_entity.pdbx_description
1 polymer ?
#
loop_
_entity_poly.entity_id
_entity_poly.type
_entity_poly.pdbx_seq_one_letter_code
_entity_poly.pdbx_strand_id
1 'polypeptide(L)'
;MYRNQDFIYEAVANLEKLIDIPIDIETSRANYDAILNIKNIQFVVEAKSAMRTSNQGLVLSQLEEIRNRSNKPIILIAQYISKEAANHLKEREFNYIDIAGNAFVKKDDLIIFIEGQKRRTATLTNQSRAFQEAGVKIIFHLLSEPENLQDSYRTIAEKVGVSLGSVSNVMAELEELNYLIKTKDKRVLKNMEELLERWLVEFNTVLKPRIIRSRMKFIDSGMAQNWRHTLLNQTGSDILLGGEPAGAILTENLRPQEFTIYSNLELPEIAKTLRLVPDKTGNVEVRQKFWQNNNWNKNTVPALLIYTDLMNSGYGRNVEIANQIFENELQHIQ
;
A
#
# COMPACT_ATOMS: atom_id res chain seq x y z
N MET A 1 10.23 -21.00 2.40
CA MET A 1 10.34 -20.09 3.55
C MET A 1 8.96 -20.04 4.18
N TYR A 2 8.79 -20.54 5.41
CA TYR A 2 7.46 -20.62 6.03
C TYR A 2 6.92 -19.20 6.24
N ARG A 3 5.75 -18.89 5.67
CA ARG A 3 5.04 -17.63 5.92
C ARG A 3 4.80 -17.55 7.44
N ASN A 4 5.16 -16.43 8.06
CA ASN A 4 4.83 -16.19 9.46
C ASN A 4 3.30 -16.06 9.60
N GLN A 5 2.65 -17.15 10.00
CA GLN A 5 1.20 -17.33 10.05
C GLN A 5 0.66 -17.36 11.48
N ASP A 6 1.44 -16.91 12.46
CA ASP A 6 1.07 -16.92 13.88
C ASP A 6 -0.24 -16.14 14.15
N PHE A 7 -0.56 -15.13 13.31
CA PHE A 7 -1.80 -14.37 13.39
C PHE A 7 -3.06 -15.19 13.10
N ILE A 8 -2.95 -16.36 12.47
CA ILE A 8 -4.08 -17.28 12.27
C ILE A 8 -4.59 -17.75 13.64
N TYR A 9 -3.68 -18.18 14.51
CA TYR A 9 -4.02 -18.62 15.86
C TYR A 9 -4.59 -17.48 16.71
N GLU A 10 -4.05 -16.27 16.56
CA GLU A 10 -4.57 -15.08 17.26
C GLU A 10 -6.01 -14.75 16.83
N ALA A 11 -6.28 -14.72 15.51
CA ALA A 11 -7.62 -14.44 14.99
C ALA A 11 -8.65 -15.46 15.47
N VAL A 12 -8.28 -16.74 15.47
CA VAL A 12 -9.13 -17.82 15.95
C VAL A 12 -9.39 -17.70 17.45
N ALA A 13 -8.35 -17.54 18.27
CA ALA A 13 -8.50 -17.40 19.72
C ALA A 13 -9.33 -16.17 20.11
N ASN A 14 -9.24 -15.07 19.36
CA ASN A 14 -10.07 -13.88 19.59
C ASN A 14 -11.53 -14.12 19.19
N LEU A 15 -11.77 -14.85 18.09
CA LEU A 15 -13.12 -15.22 17.69
C LEU A 15 -13.75 -16.18 18.71
N GLU A 16 -13.05 -17.22 19.15
CA GLU A 16 -13.52 -18.19 20.17
C GLU A 16 -14.01 -17.49 21.43
N LYS A 17 -13.27 -16.50 21.94
CA LYS A 17 -13.68 -15.69 23.10
C LYS A 17 -14.99 -14.92 22.91
N LEU A 18 -15.35 -14.60 21.67
CA LEU A 18 -16.57 -13.85 21.34
C LEU A 18 -17.77 -14.74 21.09
N ILE A 19 -17.56 -15.96 20.58
CA ILE A 19 -18.65 -16.86 20.18
C ILE A 19 -18.86 -18.06 21.11
N ASP A 20 -17.91 -18.37 22.00
CA ASP A 20 -17.93 -19.54 22.89
C ASP A 20 -18.15 -20.87 22.14
N ILE A 21 -17.56 -20.98 20.94
CA ILE A 21 -17.57 -22.18 20.09
C ILE A 21 -16.10 -22.56 19.84
N PRO A 22 -15.71 -23.82 20.08
CA PRO A 22 -14.34 -24.26 19.82
C PRO A 22 -14.04 -24.31 18.31
N ILE A 23 -12.83 -23.92 17.95
CA ILE A 23 -12.33 -23.87 16.59
C ILE A 23 -10.97 -24.58 16.52
N ASP A 24 -10.91 -25.73 15.84
CA ASP A 24 -9.65 -26.47 15.67
C ASP A 24 -8.91 -26.04 14.41
N ILE A 25 -7.58 -25.95 14.50
CA ILE A 25 -6.70 -25.56 13.39
C ILE A 25 -5.77 -26.72 13.04
N GLU A 26 -5.76 -27.13 11.78
CA GLU A 26 -4.80 -28.09 11.22
C GLU A 26 -3.85 -27.40 10.23
N THR A 27 -2.59 -27.18 10.63
CA THR A 27 -1.53 -26.64 9.76
C THR A 27 -0.62 -27.77 9.26
N SER A 28 -0.96 -28.43 8.15
CA SER A 28 -0.10 -29.52 7.62
C SER A 28 -0.29 -29.93 6.15
N ARG A 29 -0.81 -29.07 5.25
CA ARG A 29 -1.08 -29.49 3.85
C ARG A 29 -0.44 -28.60 2.80
N ALA A 30 0.08 -29.22 1.73
CA ALA A 30 0.90 -28.58 0.69
C ALA A 30 0.20 -27.50 -0.15
N ASN A 31 -1.14 -27.39 -0.10
CA ASN A 31 -1.93 -26.56 -1.03
C ASN A 31 -2.67 -25.40 -0.36
N TYR A 32 -2.68 -25.29 0.96
CA TYR A 32 -3.45 -24.28 1.72
C TYR A 32 -2.68 -23.83 2.96
N ASP A 33 -2.96 -22.63 3.47
CA ASP A 33 -2.27 -22.11 4.65
C ASP A 33 -2.67 -22.88 5.93
N ALA A 34 -3.96 -23.23 6.06
CA ALA A 34 -4.48 -24.08 7.13
C ALA A 34 -5.84 -24.70 6.76
N ILE A 35 -6.31 -25.65 7.58
CA ILE A 35 -7.72 -26.05 7.65
C ILE A 35 -8.28 -25.60 8.98
N LEU A 36 -9.43 -24.94 8.94
CA LEU A 36 -10.19 -24.50 10.11
C LEU A 36 -11.41 -25.39 10.28
N ASN A 37 -11.57 -26.03 11.44
CA ASN A 37 -12.76 -26.78 11.80
C ASN A 37 -13.62 -25.92 12.73
N ILE A 38 -14.82 -25.54 12.30
CA ILE A 38 -15.82 -24.93 13.17
C ILE A 38 -17.01 -25.88 13.23
N LYS A 39 -17.28 -26.44 14.41
CA LYS A 39 -18.22 -27.57 14.58
C LYS A 39 -17.83 -28.73 13.64
N ASN A 40 -18.73 -29.14 12.74
CA ASN A 40 -18.53 -30.25 11.80
C ASN A 40 -18.16 -29.76 10.38
N ILE A 41 -17.77 -28.49 10.22
CA ILE A 41 -17.50 -27.87 8.91
C ILE A 41 -16.01 -27.57 8.78
N GLN A 42 -15.41 -28.06 7.69
CA GLN A 42 -14.03 -27.80 7.32
C GLN A 42 -13.91 -26.65 6.33
N PHE A 43 -13.24 -25.59 6.74
CA PHE A 43 -12.90 -24.45 5.89
C PHE A 43 -11.44 -24.52 5.44
N VAL A 44 -11.22 -24.18 4.17
CA VAL A 44 -9.88 -23.93 3.63
C VAL A 44 -9.48 -22.50 4.00
N VAL A 45 -8.34 -22.35 4.67
CA VAL A 45 -7.82 -21.04 5.06
C VAL A 45 -6.89 -20.48 3.98
N GLU A 46 -7.17 -19.24 3.57
CA GLU A 46 -6.23 -18.38 2.86
C GLU A 46 -5.84 -17.24 3.82
N ALA A 47 -4.54 -17.07 4.07
CA ALA A 47 -4.03 -16.11 5.04
C ALA A 47 -3.38 -14.91 4.33
N LYS A 48 -3.81 -13.69 4.68
CA LYS A 48 -3.25 -12.44 4.13
C LYS A 48 -2.84 -11.47 5.23
N SER A 49 -1.82 -10.66 4.98
CA SER A 49 -1.42 -9.58 5.89
C SER A 49 -2.59 -8.62 6.13
N ALA A 50 -3.21 -8.12 5.06
CA ALA A 50 -4.42 -7.30 5.12
C ALA A 50 -5.23 -7.39 3.82
N MET A 51 -6.54 -7.15 3.93
CA MET A 51 -7.40 -6.87 2.79
C MET A 51 -7.98 -5.46 2.92
N ARG A 52 -7.57 -4.59 2.01
CA ARG A 52 -7.96 -3.18 1.92
C ARG A 52 -8.56 -2.93 0.55
N THR A 53 -9.24 -1.80 0.38
CA THR A 53 -9.76 -1.39 -0.93
C THR A 53 -8.68 -1.37 -2.03
N SER A 54 -7.42 -1.08 -1.69
CA SER A 54 -6.30 -1.05 -2.64
C SER A 54 -5.85 -2.42 -3.17
N ASN A 55 -6.01 -3.51 -2.39
CA ASN A 55 -5.57 -4.85 -2.80
C ASN A 55 -6.73 -5.87 -2.91
N GLN A 56 -7.98 -5.45 -2.66
CA GLN A 56 -9.13 -6.34 -2.63
C GLN A 56 -9.34 -7.11 -3.94
N GLY A 57 -9.07 -6.50 -5.10
CA GLY A 57 -9.24 -7.15 -6.40
C GLY A 57 -8.36 -8.39 -6.56
N LEU A 58 -7.09 -8.27 -6.17
CA LEU A 58 -6.12 -9.37 -6.19
C LEU A 58 -6.53 -10.49 -5.23
N VAL A 59 -6.87 -10.14 -3.99
CA VAL A 59 -7.28 -11.12 -2.97
C VAL A 59 -8.54 -11.85 -3.42
N LEU A 60 -9.53 -11.14 -3.96
CA LEU A 60 -10.77 -11.76 -4.45
C LEU A 60 -10.49 -12.70 -5.63
N SER A 61 -9.65 -12.31 -6.59
CA SER A 61 -9.25 -13.18 -7.70
C SER A 61 -8.62 -14.49 -7.23
N GLN A 62 -7.77 -14.43 -6.20
CA GLN A 62 -7.14 -15.62 -5.60
C GLN A 62 -8.16 -16.51 -4.88
N LEU A 63 -9.08 -15.91 -4.11
CA LEU A 63 -10.15 -16.65 -3.44
C LEU A 63 -11.07 -17.37 -4.43
N GLU A 64 -11.37 -16.74 -5.58
CA GLU A 64 -12.11 -17.35 -6.68
C GLU A 64 -11.38 -18.55 -7.30
N GLU A 65 -10.08 -18.44 -7.52
CA GLU A 65 -9.26 -19.54 -8.04
C GLU A 65 -9.27 -20.75 -7.10
N ILE A 66 -9.17 -20.51 -5.78
CA ILE A 66 -9.24 -21.56 -4.77
C ILE A 66 -10.64 -22.17 -4.75
N ARG A 67 -11.70 -21.35 -4.87
CA ARG A 67 -13.11 -21.81 -4.87
C ARG A 67 -13.39 -22.76 -6.03
N ASN A 68 -12.79 -22.51 -7.18
CA ASN A 68 -12.94 -23.35 -8.36
C ASN A 68 -12.16 -24.68 -8.27
N ARG A 69 -11.18 -24.78 -7.35
CA ARG A 69 -10.34 -25.99 -7.17
C ARG A 69 -10.71 -26.82 -5.94
N SER A 70 -11.51 -26.28 -5.03
CA SER A 70 -11.83 -26.90 -3.74
C SER A 70 -13.34 -27.05 -3.57
N ASN A 71 -13.79 -28.24 -3.17
CA ASN A 71 -15.19 -28.48 -2.78
C ASN A 71 -15.51 -28.02 -1.35
N LYS A 72 -14.52 -27.48 -0.62
CA LYS A 72 -14.68 -27.00 0.76
C LYS A 72 -14.92 -25.49 0.78
N PRO A 73 -15.73 -24.96 1.71
CA PRO A 73 -15.87 -23.52 1.89
C PRO A 73 -14.52 -22.88 2.23
N ILE A 74 -14.32 -21.64 1.78
CA ILE A 74 -13.08 -20.89 1.99
C ILE A 74 -13.31 -19.85 3.07
N ILE A 75 -12.31 -19.64 3.91
CA ILE A 75 -12.27 -18.58 4.91
C ILE A 75 -10.97 -17.78 4.75
N LEU A 76 -11.11 -16.48 4.53
CA LEU A 76 -10.00 -15.55 4.54
C LEU A 76 -9.67 -15.19 5.99
N ILE A 77 -8.41 -15.38 6.40
CA ILE A 77 -7.92 -14.88 7.68
C ILE A 77 -6.92 -13.76 7.42
N ALA A 78 -7.12 -12.59 8.03
CA ALA A 78 -6.23 -11.46 7.86
C ALA A 78 -5.97 -10.67 9.14
N GLN A 79 -4.82 -9.98 9.23
CA GLN A 79 -4.56 -9.08 10.36
C GLN A 79 -5.46 -7.84 10.34
N TYR A 80 -5.99 -7.48 9.17
CA TYR A 80 -6.92 -6.37 9.03
C TYR A 80 -7.75 -6.51 7.76
N ILE A 81 -9.05 -6.29 7.87
CA ILE A 81 -9.97 -6.21 6.74
C ILE A 81 -10.69 -4.85 6.84
N SER A 82 -10.61 -4.01 5.81
CA SER A 82 -11.35 -2.74 5.81
C SER A 82 -12.85 -2.99 5.73
N LYS A 83 -13.66 -2.03 6.21
CA LYS A 83 -15.12 -2.16 6.19
C LYS A 83 -15.66 -2.38 4.77
N GLU A 84 -15.11 -1.65 3.80
CA GLU A 84 -15.45 -1.79 2.40
C GLU A 84 -15.06 -3.19 1.89
N ALA A 85 -13.83 -3.65 2.15
CA ALA A 85 -13.41 -5.00 1.74
C ALA A 85 -14.28 -6.11 2.37
N ALA A 86 -14.65 -5.96 3.65
CA ALA A 86 -15.57 -6.87 4.34
C ALA A 86 -16.95 -6.92 3.68
N ASN A 87 -17.49 -5.77 3.25
CA ASN A 87 -18.75 -5.72 2.50
C ASN A 87 -18.64 -6.48 1.17
N HIS A 88 -17.56 -6.27 0.42
CA HIS A 88 -17.32 -6.96 -0.84
C HIS A 88 -17.16 -8.48 -0.66
N LEU A 89 -16.51 -8.93 0.43
CA LEU A 89 -16.44 -10.35 0.77
C LEU A 89 -17.83 -10.94 1.04
N LYS A 90 -18.66 -10.25 1.83
CA LYS A 90 -20.05 -10.67 2.13
C LYS A 90 -20.91 -10.75 0.89
N GLU A 91 -20.87 -9.75 0.03
CA GLU A 91 -21.61 -9.70 -1.23
C GLU A 91 -21.29 -10.89 -2.15
N ARG A 92 -20.06 -11.41 -2.06
CA ARG A 92 -19.57 -12.56 -2.84
C ARG A 92 -19.60 -13.89 -2.08
N GLU A 93 -20.21 -13.89 -0.89
CA GLU A 93 -20.36 -15.04 -0.01
C GLU A 93 -19.03 -15.70 0.41
N PHE A 94 -17.96 -14.91 0.54
CA PHE A 94 -16.71 -15.38 1.13
C PHE A 94 -16.73 -15.22 2.65
N ASN A 95 -16.30 -16.28 3.36
CA ASN A 95 -16.13 -16.22 4.81
C ASN A 95 -14.85 -15.46 5.15
N TYR A 96 -14.86 -14.73 6.26
CA TYR A 96 -13.66 -14.06 6.76
C TYR A 96 -13.59 -13.99 8.28
N ILE A 97 -12.36 -13.88 8.78
CA ILE A 97 -12.02 -13.56 10.17
C ILE A 97 -10.86 -12.56 10.15
N ASP A 98 -10.96 -11.49 10.93
CA ASP A 98 -9.81 -10.64 11.24
C ASP A 98 -9.30 -10.84 12.67
N ILE A 99 -8.08 -10.38 12.97
CA ILE A 99 -7.52 -10.54 14.33
C ILE A 99 -8.27 -9.73 15.40
N ALA A 100 -9.05 -8.72 15.01
CA ALA A 100 -9.88 -7.98 15.95
C ALA A 100 -11.07 -8.83 16.43
N GLY A 101 -11.40 -9.90 15.72
CA GLY A 101 -12.58 -10.73 15.94
C GLY A 101 -13.77 -10.29 15.11
N ASN A 102 -13.61 -9.37 14.14
CA ASN A 102 -14.66 -9.18 13.14
C ASN A 102 -14.68 -10.42 12.24
N ALA A 103 -15.87 -10.96 12.04
CA ALA A 103 -16.03 -12.20 11.29
C ALA A 103 -17.36 -12.24 10.55
N PHE A 104 -17.33 -12.86 9.39
CA PHE A 104 -18.53 -13.36 8.72
C PHE A 104 -18.24 -14.81 8.31
N VAL A 105 -18.93 -15.75 8.95
CA VAL A 105 -18.84 -17.16 8.61
C VAL A 105 -20.25 -17.68 8.39
N LYS A 106 -20.54 -18.10 7.16
CA LYS A 106 -21.84 -18.62 6.75
C LYS A 106 -21.64 -19.90 5.95
N LYS A 107 -22.08 -21.02 6.50
CA LYS A 107 -22.16 -22.30 5.79
C LYS A 107 -23.20 -23.20 6.42
N ASP A 108 -24.13 -23.69 5.61
CA ASP A 108 -25.25 -24.54 6.06
C ASP A 108 -26.00 -23.85 7.22
N ASP A 109 -26.14 -24.48 8.38
CA ASP A 109 -26.81 -23.90 9.55
C ASP A 109 -25.88 -23.04 10.45
N LEU A 110 -24.61 -22.87 10.07
CA LEU A 110 -23.66 -22.03 10.79
C LEU A 110 -23.70 -20.60 10.25
N ILE A 111 -24.09 -19.65 11.10
CA ILE A 111 -23.99 -18.21 10.85
C ILE A 111 -23.29 -17.56 12.04
N ILE A 112 -22.11 -16.99 11.79
CA ILE A 112 -21.37 -16.14 12.71
C ILE A 112 -21.22 -14.79 12.03
N PHE A 113 -21.69 -13.74 12.68
CA PHE A 113 -21.53 -12.38 12.18
C PHE A 113 -21.18 -11.45 13.34
N ILE A 114 -19.95 -10.93 13.28
CA ILE A 114 -19.41 -10.01 14.28
C ILE A 114 -18.82 -8.82 13.55
N GLU A 115 -19.31 -7.64 13.89
CA GLU A 115 -18.80 -6.36 13.40
C GLU A 115 -18.61 -5.39 14.56
N GLY A 116 -17.78 -4.37 14.33
CA GLY A 116 -17.55 -3.30 15.31
C GLY A 116 -16.48 -3.65 16.34
N GLN A 117 -15.84 -4.83 16.24
CA GLN A 117 -14.64 -5.10 17.00
C GLN A 117 -13.53 -4.18 16.49
N LYS A 118 -13.14 -3.24 17.33
CA LYS A 118 -11.95 -2.45 17.05
C LYS A 118 -10.78 -3.38 17.23
N ARG A 119 -9.88 -3.41 16.26
CA ARG A 119 -8.55 -4.00 16.46
C ARG A 119 -8.07 -3.43 17.78
N ARG A 120 -7.92 -4.30 18.78
CA ARG A 120 -6.89 -4.09 19.79
C ARG A 120 -5.65 -4.12 18.93
N THR A 121 -5.29 -2.97 18.39
CA THR A 121 -3.89 -2.70 18.19
C THR A 121 -3.33 -3.16 19.52
N ALA A 122 -2.45 -4.17 19.53
CA ALA A 122 -1.33 -4.04 20.41
C ALA A 122 -0.95 -2.58 20.19
N THR A 123 -1.32 -1.75 21.13
CA THR A 123 -0.82 -0.41 21.19
C THR A 123 0.66 -0.71 21.34
N LEU A 124 1.36 -0.83 20.21
CA LEU A 124 2.58 -0.09 20.00
C LEU A 124 2.13 1.32 20.38
N THR A 125 2.18 1.59 21.68
CA THR A 125 1.76 2.84 22.32
C THR A 125 2.61 4.00 21.79
N ASN A 126 3.54 3.71 20.89
CA ASN A 126 4.11 4.62 19.92
C ASN A 126 4.01 3.96 18.54
N GLN A 127 3.32 4.57 17.57
CA GLN A 127 3.57 4.25 16.16
C GLN A 127 5.09 4.36 15.98
N SER A 128 5.72 3.26 15.57
CA SER A 128 7.16 3.18 15.34
C SER A 128 7.63 4.43 14.59
N ARG A 129 8.68 5.11 15.07
CA ARG A 129 9.14 6.39 14.49
C ARG A 129 9.56 6.21 13.04
N ALA A 130 10.01 5.01 12.67
CA ALA A 130 10.25 4.57 11.29
C ALA A 130 9.03 4.70 10.37
N PHE A 131 7.81 4.68 10.90
CA PHE A 131 6.57 4.79 10.13
C PHE A 131 5.78 6.08 10.44
N GLN A 132 6.42 7.04 11.10
CA GLN A 132 5.93 8.43 11.18
C GLN A 132 6.48 9.26 10.01
N GLU A 133 6.06 10.51 9.86
CA GLU A 133 6.34 11.33 8.66
C GLU A 133 7.81 11.31 8.21
N ALA A 134 8.76 11.54 9.12
CA ALA A 134 10.19 11.51 8.78
C ALA A 134 10.65 10.11 8.35
N GLY A 135 10.16 9.07 9.03
CA GLY A 135 10.47 7.68 8.71
C GLY A 135 9.92 7.24 7.36
N VAL A 136 8.67 7.61 7.02
CA VAL A 136 8.07 7.31 5.71
C VAL A 136 8.88 7.96 4.56
N LYS A 137 9.39 9.18 4.75
CA LYS A 137 10.27 9.85 3.78
C LYS A 137 11.64 9.17 3.67
N ILE A 138 12.22 8.71 4.79
CA ILE A 138 13.48 7.97 4.79
C ILE A 138 13.32 6.60 4.12
N ILE A 139 12.27 5.84 4.46
CA ILE A 139 12.00 4.53 3.84
C ILE A 139 11.79 4.69 2.34
N PHE A 140 11.08 5.73 1.88
CA PHE A 140 10.97 6.05 0.46
C PHE A 140 12.35 6.19 -0.19
N HIS A 141 13.26 6.96 0.42
CA HIS A 141 14.64 7.11 -0.09
C HIS A 141 15.39 5.77 -0.16
N LEU A 142 15.28 4.95 0.88
CA LEU A 142 15.95 3.65 0.96
C LEU A 142 15.39 2.62 -0.04
N LEU A 143 14.09 2.64 -0.32
CA LEU A 143 13.43 1.74 -1.27
C LEU A 143 13.56 2.21 -2.72
N SER A 144 13.75 3.52 -2.95
CA SER A 144 13.76 4.08 -4.31
C SER A 144 14.89 3.53 -5.17
N GLU A 145 16.11 3.44 -4.62
CA GLU A 145 17.28 2.94 -5.35
C GLU A 145 18.19 2.13 -4.40
N PRO A 146 18.76 0.98 -4.82
CA PRO A 146 19.59 0.14 -3.95
C PRO A 146 20.81 0.84 -3.35
N GLU A 147 21.43 1.75 -4.08
CA GLU A 147 22.62 2.50 -3.66
C GLU A 147 22.33 3.50 -2.54
N ASN A 148 21.10 4.00 -2.45
CA ASN A 148 20.69 4.92 -1.38
C ASN A 148 20.85 4.29 0.00
N LEU A 149 20.77 2.96 0.08
CA LEU A 149 21.00 2.22 1.32
C LEU A 149 22.41 2.40 1.87
N GLN A 150 23.39 2.73 1.02
CA GLN A 150 24.78 2.98 1.43
C GLN A 150 25.09 4.46 1.67
N ASP A 151 24.15 5.38 1.46
CA ASP A 151 24.34 6.79 1.79
C ASP A 151 24.65 6.98 3.28
N SER A 152 25.58 7.89 3.60
CA SER A 152 25.84 8.24 5.01
C SER A 152 24.57 8.81 5.67
N TYR A 153 24.47 8.73 7.01
CA TYR A 153 23.27 9.27 7.70
C TYR A 153 23.07 10.77 7.41
N ARG A 154 24.17 11.52 7.23
CA ARG A 154 24.13 12.92 6.84
C ARG A 154 23.61 13.11 5.41
N THR A 155 24.09 12.29 4.48
CA THR A 155 23.62 12.29 3.09
C THR A 155 22.13 11.96 3.01
N ILE A 156 21.65 10.98 3.78
CA ILE A 156 20.21 10.67 3.88
C ILE A 156 19.44 11.90 4.42
N ALA A 157 19.91 12.50 5.51
CA ALA A 157 19.26 13.67 6.11
C ALA A 157 19.13 14.83 5.11
N GLU A 158 20.18 15.11 4.35
CA GLU A 158 20.23 16.14 3.31
C GLU A 158 19.30 15.82 2.13
N LYS A 159 19.39 14.61 1.54
CA LYS A 159 18.56 14.20 0.38
C LYS A 159 17.06 14.10 0.70
N VAL A 160 16.72 13.73 1.95
CA VAL A 160 15.33 13.56 2.41
C VAL A 160 14.76 14.84 3.02
N GLY A 161 15.62 15.75 3.50
CA GLY A 161 15.19 16.98 4.17
C GLY A 161 14.66 16.73 5.59
N VAL A 162 15.35 15.90 6.36
CA VAL A 162 15.02 15.57 7.77
C VAL A 162 16.22 15.75 8.67
N SER A 163 16.02 15.74 9.99
CA SER A 163 17.14 15.86 10.94
C SER A 163 18.04 14.61 10.94
N LEU A 164 19.33 14.78 11.23
CA LEU A 164 20.27 13.66 11.41
C LEU A 164 19.81 12.70 12.51
N GLY A 165 19.23 13.24 13.59
CA GLY A 165 18.66 12.44 14.68
C GLY A 165 17.47 11.58 14.23
N SER A 166 16.63 12.10 13.33
CA SER A 166 15.55 11.32 12.71
C SER A 166 16.10 10.14 11.91
N VAL A 167 17.13 10.37 11.09
CA VAL A 167 17.79 9.28 10.35
C VAL A 167 18.34 8.22 11.30
N SER A 168 19.08 8.64 12.34
CA SER A 168 19.65 7.71 13.31
C SER A 168 18.59 6.84 13.99
N ASN A 169 17.48 7.46 14.43
CA ASN A 169 16.39 6.74 15.08
C ASN A 169 15.68 5.76 14.14
N VAL A 170 15.37 6.20 12.91
CA VAL A 170 14.66 5.37 11.93
C VAL A 170 15.51 4.19 11.50
N MET A 171 16.81 4.38 11.25
CA MET A 171 17.71 3.30 10.88
C MET A 171 17.84 2.26 12.00
N ALA A 172 18.00 2.71 13.26
CA ALA A 172 18.05 1.80 14.41
C ALA A 172 16.75 1.01 14.58
N GLU A 173 15.60 1.65 14.36
CA GLU A 173 14.31 1.00 14.49
C GLU A 173 14.01 0.03 13.35
N LEU A 174 14.47 0.31 12.12
CA LEU A 174 14.42 -0.66 11.02
C LEU A 174 15.30 -1.89 11.30
N GLU A 175 16.41 -1.73 12.03
CA GLU A 175 17.24 -2.85 12.52
C GLU A 175 16.50 -3.66 13.60
N GLU A 176 15.90 -2.99 14.60
CA GLU A 176 15.09 -3.64 15.65
C GLU A 176 13.90 -4.41 15.08
N LEU A 177 13.26 -3.87 14.04
CA LEU A 177 12.15 -4.51 13.32
C LEU A 177 12.60 -5.54 12.27
N ASN A 178 13.90 -5.83 12.18
CA ASN A 178 14.48 -6.81 11.26
C ASN A 178 14.23 -6.51 9.76
N TYR A 179 13.97 -5.24 9.41
CA TYR A 179 13.91 -4.77 8.02
C TYR A 179 15.29 -4.34 7.50
N LEU A 180 16.24 -4.07 8.38
CA LEU A 180 17.59 -3.62 8.03
C LEU A 180 18.63 -4.45 8.78
N ILE A 181 19.66 -4.92 8.07
CA ILE A 181 20.82 -5.58 8.66
C ILE A 181 22.09 -4.85 8.25
N LYS A 182 23.00 -4.66 9.21
CA LYS A 182 24.36 -4.23 8.95
C LYS A 182 25.28 -5.45 8.84
N THR A 183 25.91 -5.61 7.70
CA THR A 183 27.05 -6.52 7.53
C THR A 183 28.35 -5.77 7.84
N LYS A 184 29.51 -6.45 7.74
CA LYS A 184 30.81 -5.79 7.92
C LYS A 184 31.04 -4.64 6.94
N ASP A 185 30.51 -4.77 5.71
CA ASP A 185 30.87 -3.87 4.61
C ASP A 185 29.70 -3.03 4.08
N LYS A 186 28.45 -3.42 4.37
CA LYS A 186 27.27 -2.74 3.83
C LYS A 186 26.01 -2.93 4.68
N ARG A 187 25.04 -2.04 4.44
CA ARG A 187 23.64 -2.19 4.88
C ARG A 187 22.84 -3.02 3.86
N VAL A 188 21.91 -3.85 4.32
CA VAL A 188 21.04 -4.68 3.47
C VAL A 188 19.61 -4.63 4.03
N LEU A 189 18.63 -4.34 3.18
CA LEU A 189 17.22 -4.45 3.55
C LEU A 189 16.77 -5.92 3.51
N LYS A 190 15.88 -6.28 4.44
CA LYS A 190 15.23 -7.58 4.55
C LYS A 190 13.72 -7.39 4.51
N ASN A 191 13.01 -8.45 4.13
CA ASN A 191 11.55 -8.45 4.02
C ASN A 191 11.05 -7.25 3.20
N MET A 192 11.67 -7.01 2.04
CA MET A 192 11.46 -5.79 1.25
C MET A 192 10.02 -5.68 0.74
N GLU A 193 9.39 -6.79 0.37
CA GLU A 193 7.97 -6.84 0.02
C GLU A 193 7.09 -6.38 1.19
N GLU A 194 7.33 -6.92 2.40
CA GLU A 194 6.60 -6.53 3.61
C GLU A 194 6.82 -5.06 3.97
N LEU A 195 8.07 -4.58 3.87
CA LEU A 195 8.42 -3.18 4.10
C LEU A 195 7.73 -2.26 3.08
N LEU A 196 7.66 -2.68 1.80
CA LEU A 196 6.95 -1.96 0.75
C LEU A 196 5.45 -1.92 1.03
N GLU A 197 4.82 -3.06 1.33
CA GLU A 197 3.39 -3.14 1.68
C GLU A 197 3.06 -2.20 2.85
N ARG A 198 3.91 -2.22 3.88
CA ARG A 198 3.75 -1.32 5.03
C ARG A 198 3.96 0.14 4.64
N TRP A 199 4.98 0.44 3.85
CA TRP A 199 5.24 1.80 3.39
C TRP A 199 4.11 2.34 2.51
N LEU A 200 3.47 1.53 1.65
CA LEU A 200 2.29 1.93 0.87
C LEU A 200 1.14 2.41 1.76
N VAL A 201 0.89 1.68 2.86
CA VAL A 201 -0.13 2.02 3.84
C VAL A 201 0.22 3.34 4.52
N GLU A 202 1.44 3.46 5.03
CA GLU A 202 1.87 4.63 5.82
C GLU A 202 2.06 5.88 4.95
N PHE A 203 2.43 5.71 3.67
CA PHE A 203 2.36 6.80 2.70
C PHE A 203 0.94 7.38 2.64
N ASN A 204 -0.08 6.53 2.52
CA ASN A 204 -1.45 6.98 2.39
C ASN A 204 -2.06 7.52 3.69
N THR A 205 -1.72 6.95 4.85
CA THR A 205 -2.28 7.33 6.16
C THR A 205 -1.53 8.46 6.86
N VAL A 206 -0.20 8.55 6.67
CA VAL A 206 0.66 9.50 7.40
C VAL A 206 1.13 10.63 6.51
N LEU A 207 1.74 10.32 5.36
CA LEU A 207 2.44 11.34 4.57
C LEU A 207 1.50 12.09 3.61
N LYS A 208 0.69 11.37 2.83
CA LYS A 208 -0.21 11.92 1.80
C LYS A 208 -1.12 13.04 2.35
N PRO A 209 -1.79 12.90 3.51
CA PRO A 209 -2.66 13.95 4.04
C PRO A 209 -1.91 15.26 4.36
N ARG A 210 -0.59 15.20 4.58
CA ARG A 210 0.25 16.36 4.95
C ARG A 210 0.84 17.06 3.73
N ILE A 211 0.93 16.38 2.59
CA ILE A 211 1.52 16.92 1.36
C ILE A 211 0.48 17.35 0.33
N ILE A 212 -0.81 17.02 0.48
CA ILE A 212 -1.86 17.55 -0.40
C ILE A 212 -1.99 19.07 -0.19
N ARG A 213 -1.83 19.84 -1.26
CA ARG A 213 -1.90 21.31 -1.23
C ARG A 213 -3.21 21.84 -1.79
N SER A 214 -3.73 21.24 -2.87
CA SER A 214 -4.97 21.68 -3.50
C SER A 214 -5.58 20.61 -4.40
N ARG A 215 -6.91 20.66 -4.55
CA ARG A 215 -7.66 20.02 -5.63
C ARG A 215 -8.06 21.08 -6.65
N MET A 216 -7.83 20.78 -7.92
CA MET A 216 -7.96 21.71 -9.03
C MET A 216 -8.52 21.01 -10.25
N LYS A 217 -8.92 21.78 -11.26
CA LYS A 217 -9.27 21.27 -12.59
C LYS A 217 -8.60 22.11 -13.67
N PHE A 218 -8.45 21.52 -14.85
CA PHE A 218 -8.07 22.26 -16.05
C PHE A 218 -9.15 23.28 -16.43
N ILE A 219 -8.73 24.47 -16.83
CA ILE A 219 -9.64 25.49 -17.39
C ILE A 219 -10.21 25.02 -18.73
N ASP A 220 -9.37 24.36 -19.53
CA ASP A 220 -9.72 23.84 -20.85
C ASP A 220 -9.93 22.32 -20.78
N SER A 221 -11.14 21.86 -21.07
CA SER A 221 -11.48 20.43 -21.08
C SER A 221 -10.66 19.64 -22.12
N GLY A 222 -10.16 20.30 -23.18
CA GLY A 222 -9.29 19.69 -24.18
C GLY A 222 -7.87 19.39 -23.67
N MET A 223 -7.42 20.04 -22.59
CA MET A 223 -6.09 19.76 -22.02
C MET A 223 -6.00 18.36 -21.44
N ALA A 224 -7.05 17.86 -20.80
CA ALA A 224 -7.05 16.50 -20.26
C ALA A 224 -6.95 15.45 -21.38
N GLN A 225 -7.60 15.70 -22.53
CA GLN A 225 -7.56 14.80 -23.69
C GLN A 225 -6.19 14.80 -24.38
N ASN A 226 -5.56 15.98 -24.50
CA ASN A 226 -4.26 16.17 -25.14
C ASN A 226 -3.11 16.35 -24.14
N TRP A 227 -3.25 15.76 -22.95
CA TRP A 227 -2.40 16.03 -21.80
C TRP A 227 -0.91 15.80 -22.06
N ARG A 228 -0.54 14.84 -22.92
CA ARG A 228 0.87 14.61 -23.27
C ARG A 228 1.49 15.84 -23.93
N HIS A 229 0.81 16.43 -24.90
CA HIS A 229 1.32 17.60 -25.60
C HIS A 229 1.28 18.86 -24.73
N THR A 230 0.24 18.99 -23.89
CA THR A 230 0.05 20.21 -23.09
C THR A 230 0.90 20.19 -21.82
N LEU A 231 1.01 19.06 -21.12
CA LEU A 231 1.73 18.95 -19.86
C LEU A 231 3.22 18.67 -20.05
N LEU A 232 3.64 17.77 -20.94
CA LEU A 232 5.07 17.38 -21.02
C LEU A 232 6.00 18.54 -21.39
N ASN A 233 5.48 19.54 -22.11
CA ASN A 233 6.21 20.76 -22.47
C ASN A 233 6.23 21.82 -21.37
N GLN A 234 5.36 21.67 -20.36
CA GLN A 234 5.19 22.59 -19.24
C GLN A 234 5.72 22.00 -17.92
N THR A 235 5.92 20.69 -17.87
CA THR A 235 6.51 19.94 -16.76
C THR A 235 8.04 19.92 -16.90
N GLY A 236 8.71 19.75 -15.76
CA GLY A 236 10.17 19.74 -15.67
C GLY A 236 10.59 19.42 -14.25
N SER A 237 11.84 19.72 -13.88
CA SER A 237 12.40 19.40 -12.55
C SER A 237 11.56 19.90 -11.37
N ASP A 238 10.80 20.98 -11.57
CA ASP A 238 10.00 21.66 -10.53
C ASP A 238 8.51 21.28 -10.54
N ILE A 239 7.99 20.73 -11.64
CA ILE A 239 6.61 20.25 -11.78
C ILE A 239 6.64 18.85 -12.37
N LEU A 240 6.42 17.86 -11.52
CA LEU A 240 6.54 16.44 -11.85
C LEU A 240 5.16 15.77 -11.88
N LEU A 241 4.97 14.88 -12.84
CA LEU A 241 3.78 14.04 -12.96
C LEU A 241 3.92 12.80 -12.07
N GLY A 242 2.88 12.49 -11.29
CA GLY A 242 2.71 11.25 -10.54
C GLY A 242 1.46 10.47 -11.00
N GLY A 243 1.06 9.44 -10.27
CA GLY A 243 -0.16 8.68 -10.54
C GLY A 243 -0.37 8.26 -12.00
N GLU A 244 -1.59 8.45 -12.50
CA GLU A 244 -1.98 8.01 -13.85
C GLU A 244 -1.18 8.65 -14.99
N PRO A 245 -0.93 9.98 -15.05
CA PRO A 245 -0.14 10.54 -16.13
C PRO A 245 1.30 10.01 -16.15
N ALA A 246 1.90 9.77 -14.98
CA ALA A 246 3.22 9.17 -14.91
C ALA A 246 3.22 7.69 -15.32
N GLY A 247 2.23 6.92 -14.85
CA GLY A 247 2.05 5.53 -15.28
C GLY A 247 1.81 5.41 -16.79
N ALA A 248 1.07 6.36 -17.38
CA ALA A 248 0.85 6.45 -18.81
C ALA A 248 2.10 6.84 -19.61
N ILE A 249 3.08 7.52 -19.00
CA ILE A 249 4.40 7.79 -19.61
C ILE A 249 5.25 6.53 -19.59
N LEU A 250 5.30 5.81 -18.45
CA LEU A 250 6.17 4.63 -18.31
C LEU A 250 5.67 3.42 -19.09
N THR A 251 4.36 3.23 -19.20
CA THR A 251 3.78 2.00 -19.78
C THR A 251 3.12 2.20 -21.14
N GLU A 252 2.86 3.45 -21.53
CA GLU A 252 2.03 3.81 -22.70
C GLU A 252 0.61 3.20 -22.71
N ASN A 253 0.20 2.56 -21.61
CA ASN A 253 -0.96 1.68 -21.56
C ASN A 253 -2.09 2.24 -20.67
N LEU A 254 -2.05 3.54 -20.37
CA LEU A 254 -3.06 4.19 -19.53
C LEU A 254 -3.51 5.51 -20.16
N ARG A 255 -4.82 5.78 -20.07
CA ARG A 255 -5.41 7.08 -20.40
C ARG A 255 -5.82 7.77 -19.09
N PRO A 256 -5.07 8.78 -18.63
CA PRO A 256 -5.34 9.44 -17.36
C PRO A 256 -6.73 10.08 -17.30
N GLN A 257 -7.40 9.87 -16.17
CA GLN A 257 -8.61 10.55 -15.72
C GLN A 257 -8.29 11.45 -14.52
N GLU A 258 -7.45 10.96 -13.59
CA GLU A 258 -6.94 11.71 -12.44
C GLU A 258 -5.48 12.11 -12.66
N PHE A 259 -5.17 13.38 -12.41
CA PHE A 259 -3.85 13.96 -12.61
C PHE A 259 -3.21 14.28 -11.26
N THR A 260 -2.11 13.61 -10.93
CA THR A 260 -1.32 13.91 -9.74
C THR A 260 -0.11 14.75 -10.12
N ILE A 261 0.05 15.91 -9.49
CA ILE A 261 1.18 16.82 -9.71
C ILE A 261 1.97 16.96 -8.42
N TYR A 262 3.30 16.79 -8.48
CA TYR A 262 4.20 17.07 -7.37
C TYR A 262 5.07 18.30 -7.67
N SER A 263 5.02 19.30 -6.79
CA SER A 263 5.80 20.52 -6.95
C SER A 263 5.96 21.28 -5.63
N ASN A 264 7.10 21.96 -5.49
CA ASN A 264 7.37 22.91 -4.41
C ASN A 264 7.19 24.38 -4.83
N LEU A 265 6.78 24.66 -6.07
CA LEU A 265 6.43 26.01 -6.53
C LEU A 265 5.16 26.52 -5.84
N GLU A 266 4.92 27.83 -5.87
CA GLU A 266 3.70 28.40 -5.32
C GLU A 266 2.46 27.97 -6.13
N LEU A 267 1.32 27.74 -5.46
CA LEU A 267 0.09 27.28 -6.13
C LEU A 267 -0.35 28.17 -7.31
N PRO A 268 -0.27 29.51 -7.24
CA PRO A 268 -0.58 30.38 -8.38
C PRO A 268 0.35 30.17 -9.58
N GLU A 269 1.62 29.82 -9.34
CA GLU A 269 2.59 29.54 -10.41
C GLU A 269 2.25 28.22 -11.11
N ILE A 270 1.99 27.16 -10.34
CA ILE A 270 1.52 25.87 -10.87
C ILE A 270 0.21 26.06 -11.65
N ALA A 271 -0.74 26.82 -11.08
CA ALA A 271 -2.03 27.10 -11.69
C ALA A 271 -1.90 27.87 -13.01
N LYS A 272 -1.01 28.86 -13.07
CA LYS A 272 -0.73 29.63 -14.29
C LYS A 272 -0.08 28.74 -15.36
N THR A 273 0.95 28.00 -14.99
CA THR A 273 1.73 27.15 -15.91
C THR A 273 0.87 26.06 -16.51
N LEU A 274 0.12 25.33 -15.68
CA LEU A 274 -0.72 24.20 -16.10
C LEU A 274 -2.17 24.61 -16.44
N ARG A 275 -2.47 25.91 -16.42
CA ARG A 275 -3.80 26.49 -16.67
C ARG A 275 -4.91 25.81 -15.84
N LEU A 276 -4.71 25.79 -14.52
CA LEU A 276 -5.61 25.19 -13.54
C LEU A 276 -6.41 26.24 -12.78
N VAL A 277 -7.57 25.85 -12.28
CA VAL A 277 -8.36 26.61 -11.30
C VAL A 277 -8.75 25.72 -10.11
N PRO A 278 -8.82 26.26 -8.87
CA PRO A 278 -9.25 25.49 -7.72
C PRO A 278 -10.64 24.88 -7.91
N ASP A 279 -10.79 23.60 -7.59
CA ASP A 279 -12.05 22.86 -7.63
C ASP A 279 -11.97 21.67 -6.68
N LYS A 280 -12.83 21.62 -5.67
CA LYS A 280 -12.84 20.54 -4.67
C LYS A 280 -13.15 19.17 -5.25
N THR A 281 -13.82 19.14 -6.40
CA THR A 281 -14.20 17.95 -7.16
C THR A 281 -13.36 17.78 -8.43
N GLY A 282 -12.36 18.64 -8.60
CA GLY A 282 -11.47 18.60 -9.75
C GLY A 282 -10.60 17.34 -9.78
N ASN A 283 -10.24 16.95 -11.00
CA ASN A 283 -9.47 15.76 -11.30
C ASN A 283 -7.95 15.99 -11.26
N VAL A 284 -7.49 17.13 -10.74
CA VAL A 284 -6.07 17.44 -10.56
C VAL A 284 -5.76 17.59 -9.08
N GLU A 285 -4.89 16.76 -8.55
CA GLU A 285 -4.41 16.83 -7.17
C GLU A 285 -2.96 17.33 -7.14
N VAL A 286 -2.76 18.51 -6.54
CA VAL A 286 -1.43 19.11 -6.38
C VAL A 286 -0.88 18.75 -5.01
N ARG A 287 0.30 18.14 -5.00
CA ARG A 287 1.02 17.69 -3.81
C ARG A 287 2.38 18.37 -3.69
N GLN A 288 2.84 18.55 -2.46
CA GLN A 288 4.18 19.01 -2.14
C GLN A 288 5.19 17.89 -2.44
N LYS A 289 6.32 18.26 -3.03
CA LYS A 289 7.45 17.36 -3.24
C LYS A 289 8.24 17.22 -1.93
N PHE A 290 8.49 15.98 -1.50
CA PHE A 290 9.13 15.67 -0.22
C PHE A 290 10.50 15.01 -0.33
N TRP A 291 11.08 14.97 -1.54
CA TRP A 291 12.41 14.45 -1.83
C TRP A 291 13.22 15.49 -2.60
N GLN A 292 14.55 15.46 -2.49
CA GLN A 292 15.42 16.47 -3.12
C GLN A 292 16.14 15.99 -4.37
N ASN A 293 16.37 14.67 -4.51
CA ASN A 293 17.12 14.15 -5.64
C ASN A 293 16.31 14.33 -6.95
N ASN A 294 16.99 14.76 -8.02
CA ASN A 294 16.39 15.08 -9.32
C ASN A 294 16.96 14.21 -10.44
N ASN A 295 17.67 13.14 -10.10
CA ASN A 295 18.29 12.26 -11.09
C ASN A 295 17.30 11.40 -11.88
N TRP A 296 16.02 11.45 -11.53
CA TRP A 296 14.94 10.74 -12.21
C TRP A 296 14.44 11.50 -13.44
N ASN A 297 13.70 10.81 -14.32
CA ASN A 297 13.15 11.35 -15.55
C ASN A 297 12.60 12.78 -15.37
N LYS A 298 12.93 13.68 -16.31
CA LYS A 298 12.68 15.13 -16.20
C LYS A 298 11.23 15.51 -15.91
N ASN A 299 10.27 14.64 -16.24
CA ASN A 299 8.84 14.95 -16.19
C ASN A 299 8.05 14.12 -15.16
N THR A 300 8.63 13.08 -14.57
CA THR A 300 7.89 12.17 -13.68
C THR A 300 8.54 12.06 -12.31
N VAL A 301 7.74 11.69 -11.32
CA VAL A 301 8.25 11.29 -10.00
C VAL A 301 8.96 9.92 -10.08
N PRO A 302 9.71 9.50 -9.03
CA PRO A 302 10.36 8.19 -9.01
C PRO A 302 9.37 7.03 -9.18
N ALA A 303 9.81 5.93 -9.80
CA ALA A 303 8.96 4.78 -10.11
C ALA A 303 8.21 4.24 -8.89
N LEU A 304 8.87 4.18 -7.73
CA LEU A 304 8.26 3.77 -6.46
C LEU A 304 7.03 4.63 -6.10
N LEU A 305 7.08 5.94 -6.34
CA LEU A 305 5.96 6.84 -6.05
C LEU A 305 4.85 6.73 -7.10
N ILE A 306 5.19 6.49 -8.37
CA ILE A 306 4.20 6.21 -9.43
C ILE A 306 3.43 4.93 -9.09
N TYR A 307 4.16 3.86 -8.78
CA TYR A 307 3.60 2.59 -8.31
C TYR A 307 2.65 2.82 -7.13
N THR A 308 3.08 3.60 -6.14
CA THR A 308 2.29 3.91 -4.94
C THR A 308 1.00 4.65 -5.24
N ASP A 309 1.07 5.67 -6.07
CA ASP A 309 -0.10 6.47 -6.42
C ASP A 309 -1.14 5.65 -7.18
N LEU A 310 -0.70 4.74 -8.05
CA LEU A 310 -1.57 3.83 -8.79
C LEU A 310 -2.17 2.75 -7.88
N MET A 311 -1.36 2.09 -7.04
CA MET A 311 -1.82 1.07 -6.09
C MET A 311 -2.85 1.64 -5.10
N ASN A 312 -2.64 2.86 -4.62
CA ASN A 312 -3.54 3.52 -3.67
C ASN A 312 -4.76 4.18 -4.33
N SER A 313 -4.94 4.08 -5.65
CA SER A 313 -6.10 4.66 -6.35
C SER A 313 -7.39 3.85 -6.15
N GLY A 314 -7.29 2.55 -5.86
CA GLY A 314 -8.44 1.64 -5.71
C GLY A 314 -9.07 1.17 -7.03
N TYR A 315 -8.53 1.56 -8.18
CA TYR A 315 -9.02 1.13 -9.49
C TYR A 315 -8.22 -0.05 -10.04
N GLY A 316 -8.91 -1.10 -10.48
CA GLY A 316 -8.28 -2.33 -11.00
C GLY A 316 -7.30 -2.06 -12.16
N ARG A 317 -7.67 -1.16 -13.08
CA ARG A 317 -6.78 -0.77 -14.19
C ARG A 317 -5.48 -0.13 -13.70
N ASN A 318 -5.53 0.68 -12.67
CA ASN A 318 -4.33 1.32 -12.12
C ASN A 318 -3.44 0.29 -11.41
N VAL A 319 -4.02 -0.71 -10.75
CA VAL A 319 -3.26 -1.83 -10.16
C VAL A 319 -2.53 -2.63 -11.23
N GLU A 320 -3.16 -2.92 -12.37
CA GLU A 320 -2.48 -3.59 -13.50
C GLU A 320 -1.25 -2.80 -13.98
N ILE A 321 -1.40 -1.49 -14.15
CA ILE A 321 -0.30 -0.61 -14.57
C ILE A 321 0.79 -0.51 -13.49
N ALA A 322 0.40 -0.47 -12.21
CA ALA A 322 1.35 -0.49 -11.11
C ALA A 322 2.19 -1.77 -11.11
N ASN A 323 1.58 -2.94 -11.34
CA ASN A 323 2.31 -4.20 -11.41
C ASN A 323 3.32 -4.22 -12.57
N GLN A 324 2.95 -3.68 -13.75
CA GLN A 324 3.89 -3.54 -14.87
C GLN A 324 5.09 -2.65 -14.50
N ILE A 325 4.86 -1.54 -13.79
CA ILE A 325 5.94 -0.66 -13.32
C ILE A 325 6.80 -1.38 -12.28
N PHE A 326 6.19 -2.16 -11.37
CA PHE A 326 6.93 -2.92 -10.39
C PHE A 326 7.87 -3.94 -11.05
N GLU A 327 7.35 -4.68 -12.03
CA GLU A 327 8.11 -5.67 -12.80
C GLU A 327 9.23 -5.06 -13.65
N ASN A 328 9.07 -3.84 -14.14
CA ASN A 328 10.05 -3.21 -15.05
C ASN A 328 11.05 -2.30 -14.34
N GLU A 329 10.64 -1.59 -13.29
CA GLU A 329 11.39 -0.48 -12.70
C GLU A 329 11.79 -0.73 -11.23
N LEU A 330 11.18 -1.72 -10.54
CA LEU A 330 11.39 -1.97 -9.11
C LEU A 330 11.86 -3.39 -8.81
N GLN A 331 12.52 -4.04 -9.78
CA GLN A 331 13.02 -5.42 -9.66
C GLN A 331 14.00 -5.63 -8.51
N HIS A 332 14.64 -4.57 -8.00
CA HIS A 332 15.50 -4.64 -6.82
C HIS A 332 14.73 -4.83 -5.51
N ILE A 333 13.40 -4.65 -5.52
CA ILE A 333 12.50 -4.91 -4.39
C ILE A 333 11.91 -6.33 -4.57
N GLN A 334 12.74 -7.36 -4.48
CA GLN A 334 12.36 -8.78 -4.57
C GLN A 334 12.89 -9.60 -3.39
#